data_AF-A0A285NNU6-F1
#
_entry.id   AF-A0A285NNU6-F1
#
_cell.length_a   1.000
_cell.length_b   1.000
_cell.length_c   1.000
_cell.angle_alpha   90.00
_cell.angle_beta   90.00
_cell.angle_gamma   90.00
#
_symmetry.space_group_name_H-M   'P 1'
#
loop_
_entity.id
_entity.type
_entity.pdbx_description
1 polymer ?
#
loop_
_entity_poly.entity_id
_entity_poly.type
_entity_poly.pdbx_seq_one_letter_code
_entity_poly.pdbx_strand_id
1 'polypeptide(L)' 'MRQDIYQRLKQREELLRFVRLHPVWYRTLSRDPNAFADMEKQAKYFYGKTVPQRIGQFGEQLSMVNMLIQMARAMRD' A
#
# COMPACT_ATOMS: atom_id res chain seq x y z
N MET A 1 -15.28 9.63 14.06
CA MET A 1 -15.19 9.94 12.62
C MET A 1 -16.40 10.75 12.24
N ARG A 2 -16.21 11.79 11.43
CA ARG A 2 -17.28 12.71 11.02
C ARG A 2 -18.32 11.99 10.15
N GLN A 3 -19.61 12.32 10.29
CA GLN A 3 -20.70 11.56 9.64
C GLN A 3 -20.67 11.67 8.11
N ASP A 4 -20.37 12.85 7.57
CA ASP A 4 -20.20 13.12 6.14
C ASP A 4 -19.14 12.21 5.51
N ILE A 5 -17.98 12.05 6.16
CA ILE A 5 -16.92 11.15 5.72
C ILE A 5 -17.38 9.70 5.78
N TYR A 6 -18.11 9.31 6.83
CA TYR A 6 -18.62 7.95 6.96
C TYR A 6 -19.61 7.59 5.84
N GLN A 7 -20.47 8.51 5.44
CA GLN A 7 -21.39 8.29 4.31
C GLN A 7 -20.61 8.10 3.01
N ARG A 8 -19.57 8.90 2.77
CA ARG A 8 -18.67 8.75 1.61
C ARG A 8 -17.94 7.40 1.60
N LEU A 9 -17.50 6.92 2.77
CA LEU A 9 -16.89 5.60 2.91
C LEU A 9 -17.91 4.47 2.68
N LYS A 10 -19.15 4.61 3.17
CA LYS A 10 -20.21 3.61 2.95
C LYS A 10 -20.54 3.44 1.47
N GLN A 11 -20.48 4.50 0.67
CA GLN A 11 -20.67 4.43 -0.78
C GLN A 11 -19.52 3.73 -1.52
N ARG A 12 -18.37 3.52 -0.86
CA ARG A 12 -17.15 2.94 -1.44
C ARG A 12 -16.63 1.84 -0.52
N GLU A 13 -17.17 0.64 -0.67
CA GLU A 13 -16.90 -0.50 0.21
C GLU A 13 -15.40 -0.82 0.36
N GLU A 14 -14.62 -0.63 -0.71
CA GLU A 14 -13.15 -0.77 -0.68
C GLU A 14 -12.48 0.20 0.30
N LEU A 15 -12.90 1.46 0.33
CA LEU A 15 -12.33 2.46 1.25
C LEU A 15 -12.79 2.18 2.69
N LEU A 16 -14.05 1.76 2.87
CA LEU A 16 -14.55 1.36 4.18
C LEU A 16 -13.75 0.17 4.73
N ARG A 17 -13.45 -0.83 3.90
CA ARG A 17 -12.62 -1.97 4.27
C ARG A 17 -11.19 -1.55 4.59
N PHE A 18 -10.60 -0.65 3.81
CA PHE A 18 -9.28 -0.09 4.09
C PHE A 18 -9.21 0.60 5.45
N VAL A 19 -10.17 1.47 5.77
CA VAL A 19 -10.20 2.18 7.06
C VAL A 19 -10.41 1.21 8.23
N ARG A 20 -11.16 0.11 8.04
CA ARG A 20 -11.30 -0.96 9.05
C ARG A 20 -9.99 -1.71 9.29
N LEU A 21 -9.19 -1.94 8.25
CA LEU A 21 -7.87 -2.57 8.35
C LEU A 21 -6.82 -1.62 8.95
N HIS A 22 -7.00 -0.31 8.76
CA HIS A 22 -6.09 0.74 9.22
C HIS A 22 -6.80 1.74 10.14
N PRO A 23 -7.05 1.38 11.42
CA PRO A 23 -7.86 2.18 12.34
C PRO A 23 -7.26 3.54 12.71
N VAL A 24 -5.99 3.79 12.38
CA VAL A 24 -5.37 5.13 12.45
C VAL A 24 -6.21 6.16 11.68
N TRP A 25 -6.79 5.77 10.54
CA TRP A 25 -7.59 6.66 9.71
C TRP A 25 -8.89 7.10 10.37
N TYR A 26 -9.50 6.30 11.25
CA TYR A 26 -10.65 6.77 12.04
C TYR A 26 -10.28 7.97 12.91
N ARG A 27 -9.07 7.97 13.51
CA ARG A 27 -8.58 9.07 14.35
C ARG A 27 -8.19 10.27 13.49
N THR A 28 -7.43 10.04 12.41
CA THR A 28 -6.99 11.09 11.49
C THR A 28 -8.17 11.82 10.86
N LEU A 29 -9.12 11.10 10.27
CA LEU A 29 -10.31 11.68 9.62
C LEU A 29 -11.29 12.33 10.60
N SER A 30 -11.20 11.98 11.89
CA SER A 30 -11.99 12.68 12.93
C SER A 30 -11.41 14.06 13.23
N ARG A 31 -10.08 14.18 13.23
CA ARG A 31 -9.36 15.42 13.55
C ARG A 31 -9.25 16.34 12.34
N ASP A 32 -8.86 15.78 11.21
CA ASP A 32 -8.70 16.49 9.94
C ASP A 32 -9.51 15.79 8.83
N PRO A 33 -10.61 16.40 8.37
CA PRO A 33 -11.44 15.86 7.31
C PRO A 33 -10.77 16.01 5.93
N ASN A 34 -9.81 16.92 5.77
CA ASN A 34 -9.13 17.17 4.50
C ASN A 34 -8.15 16.03 4.17
N ALA A 35 -7.69 15.30 5.17
CA ALA A 35 -6.86 14.09 5.03
C ALA A 35 -7.59 12.92 4.33
N PHE A 36 -8.87 13.07 3.95
CA PHE A 36 -9.61 12.07 3.17
C PHE A 36 -8.94 11.77 1.83
N ALA A 37 -8.41 12.79 1.14
CA ALA A 37 -7.73 12.60 -0.14
C ALA A 37 -6.45 11.76 0.01
N ASP A 38 -5.70 11.98 1.07
CA ASP A 38 -4.49 11.21 1.39
C ASP A 38 -4.81 9.76 1.74
N MET A 39 -5.88 9.55 2.52
CA MET A 39 -6.40 8.22 2.82
C MET A 39 -6.79 7.47 1.55
N GLU A 40 -7.49 8.12 0.63
CA GLU A 40 -7.90 7.53 -0.64
C GLU A 40 -6.67 7.16 -1.51
N LYS A 41 -5.63 8.01 -1.51
CA LYS A 41 -4.36 7.71 -2.19
C LYS A 41 -3.65 6.49 -1.58
N GLN A 42 -3.60 6.39 -0.26
CA GLN A 42 -3.03 5.21 0.41
C GLN A 42 -3.85 3.94 0.17
N ALA A 43 -5.18 4.04 0.14
CA ALA A 43 -6.05 2.91 -0.20
C ALA A 43 -5.80 2.40 -1.62
N LYS A 44 -5.62 3.31 -2.60
CA LYS A 44 -5.26 2.97 -3.98
C LYS A 44 -3.91 2.24 -4.05
N TYR A 45 -2.93 2.70 -3.27
CA TYR A 45 -1.63 2.03 -3.16
C TYR A 45 -1.76 0.63 -2.53
N PHE A 46 -2.49 0.52 -1.42
CA PHE A 46 -2.70 -0.74 -0.70
C PHE A 46 -3.38 -1.82 -1.57
N TYR A 47 -4.43 -1.45 -2.32
CA TYR A 47 -5.13 -2.37 -3.21
C TYR A 47 -4.44 -2.58 -4.56
N GLY A 48 -3.27 -1.97 -4.79
CA GLY A 48 -2.53 -2.13 -6.05
C GLY A 48 -3.24 -1.49 -7.26
N LYS A 49 -4.22 -0.60 -7.04
CA LYS A 49 -4.84 0.22 -8.10
C LYS A 49 -3.90 1.34 -8.61
N THR A 50 -2.65 1.36 -8.12
CA THR A 50 -1.53 2.18 -8.61
C THR A 50 -0.29 1.28 -8.67
N VAL A 51 0.11 0.82 -9.85
CA VAL A 51 1.36 0.09 -10.10
C VAL A 51 2.41 1.13 -10.53
N PRO A 52 3.60 1.28 -9.88
CA PRO A 52 4.63 0.24 -9.83
C PRO A 52 5.54 0.21 -8.58
N GLN A 53 5.04 0.47 -7.37
CA GLN A 53 5.91 0.43 -6.16
C GLN A 53 6.23 -0.98 -5.64
N ARG A 54 5.83 -2.04 -6.36
CA ARG A 54 6.38 -3.39 -6.15
C ARG A 54 7.79 -3.57 -6.72
N ILE A 55 8.33 -2.63 -7.51
CA ILE A 55 9.73 -2.73 -8.00
C ILE A 55 10.76 -2.65 -6.86
N GLY A 56 10.45 -1.95 -5.75
CA GLY A 56 11.39 -1.78 -4.64
C GLY A 56 11.72 -3.07 -3.87
N GLN A 57 10.71 -3.92 -3.61
CA GLN A 57 10.91 -5.18 -2.87
C GLN A 57 11.31 -6.36 -3.78
N PHE A 58 11.15 -6.25 -5.10
CA PHE A 58 11.72 -7.22 -6.05
C PHE A 58 13.23 -7.01 -6.27
N GLY A 59 13.77 -5.80 -6.02
CA GLY A 59 15.21 -5.52 -6.18
C GLY A 59 16.11 -6.32 -5.24
N GLU A 60 15.72 -6.47 -3.96
CA GLU A 60 16.52 -7.22 -2.98
C GLU A 60 16.58 -8.72 -3.30
N GLN A 61 15.46 -9.31 -3.76
CA GLN A 61 15.43 -10.71 -4.18
C GLN A 61 16.22 -10.96 -5.47
N LEU A 62 16.16 -10.03 -6.44
CA LEU A 62 16.96 -10.12 -7.67
C LEU A 62 18.47 -9.98 -7.41
N SER A 63 18.87 -9.14 -6.43
CA SER A 63 20.29 -8.98 -6.06
C SER A 63 20.88 -10.28 -5.50
N MET A 64 20.14 -10.99 -4.65
CA MET A 64 20.58 -12.29 -4.13
C MET A 64 20.62 -13.37 -5.22
N VAL A 65 19.62 -13.40 -6.13
CA VAL A 65 19.60 -14.35 -7.26
C VAL A 65 20.78 -14.12 -8.21
N ASN A 66 21.14 -12.86 -8.49
CA ASN A 66 22.29 -12.56 -9.34
C ASN A 66 23.63 -12.95 -8.69
N MET A 67 23.74 -12.83 -7.36
CA MET A 67 24.91 -13.33 -6.61
C MET A 67 25.02 -14.86 -6.71
N LEU A 68 23.92 -15.58 -6.51
CA LEU A 68 23.88 -17.05 -6.62
C LEU A 68 24.24 -17.55 -8.03
N ILE A 69 23.73 -16.89 -9.08
CA ILE A 69 24.05 -17.23 -10.48
C ILE A 69 25.54 -17.00 -10.78
N GLN A 70 26.12 -15.92 -10.27
CA GLN A 70 27.55 -15.64 -10.44
C GLN A 70 28.42 -16.68 -9.73
N MET A 71 28.07 -17.07 -8.50
CA MET A 71 28.77 -18.14 -7.78
C MET A 71 28.66 -19.49 -8.51
N ALA A 72 27.48 -19.83 -9.04
CA ALA A 72 27.27 -21.07 -9.80
C ALA A 72 28.08 -21.11 -11.10
N ARG A 73 28.29 -19.97 -11.77
CA ARG A 73 29.21 -19.89 -12.93
C ARG A 73 30.67 -20.05 -12.51
N ALA A 74 31.08 -19.38 -11.43
CA ALA A 74 32.45 -19.43 -10.92
C ALA A 74 32.87 -20.83 -10.41
N MET A 75 31.92 -21.70 -10.08
CA MET A 75 32.17 -23.10 -9.71
C MET A 75 32.19 -24.07 -10.91
N ARG A 76 31.87 -23.60 -12.12
CA ARG A 76 31.78 -24.43 -13.34
C ARG A 76 32.99 -24.24 -14.27
N ASP A 77 33.92 -23.37 -13.90
CA ASP A 77 35.27 -23.22 -14.48
C ASP A 77 36.31 -23.90 -13.58
#